data_AF-A0A0K3CHD3-F1
#
_entry.id   AF-A0A0K3CHD3-F1
#
_cell.length_a   1.000
_cell.length_b   1.000
_cell.length_c   1.000
_cell.angle_alpha   90.00
_cell.angle_beta   90.00
_cell.angle_gamma   90.00
#
_symmetry.space_group_name_H-M   'P 1'
#
loop_
_entity.id
_entity.type
_entity.pdbx_description
1 polymer ?
#
loop_
_entity_poly.entity_id
_entity_poly.type
_entity_poly.pdbx_seq_one_letter_code
_entity_poly.pdbx_strand_id
1 'polypeptide(L)'
;MPSSSTPKRRLRVLLTNDDGRPSPKTGHSPFIYPFARGLVEQLGWDVRVVVPDSQKSWVGKSYLIGDKVTGQYYYPAGEDGTEGELRHLPRPTKEGEMEWVLLQGTPATCASIALNNLFLPESFDLVISGPNFGRNTSTAFAMSSGTVGAAMAAALSGSHAIALSWGLMEGYKPPPQEFVDAAVKLSCQVVERLYKLGFGEGDSKVDVYSVNVPLLPDIVSSPEVRWTTMARTSYGRLFKSTPHPESAASEEKGGPAAVAEPKQENGATDQGEGSESLMVRDEHWKERLHFVFAPDLSALVNPKMDDLVEGTDKHAIHSGAVSVTPIRAAFMEASPPQGIPVDGPRWKI
;
A
#
# COMPACT_ATOMS: atom_id res chain seq x y z
N MET A 1 -42.26 -24.51 -6.94
CA MET A 1 -41.82 -23.24 -7.56
C MET A 1 -40.30 -23.20 -7.51
N PRO A 2 -39.59 -23.01 -8.63
CA PRO A 2 -38.15 -22.82 -8.57
C PRO A 2 -37.87 -21.44 -7.97
N SER A 3 -37.06 -21.42 -6.92
CA SER A 3 -36.54 -20.21 -6.28
C SER A 3 -35.79 -19.40 -7.34
N SER A 4 -36.40 -18.30 -7.79
CA SER A 4 -35.77 -17.26 -8.60
C SER A 4 -34.69 -16.57 -7.76
N SER A 5 -33.48 -17.12 -7.76
CA SER A 5 -32.31 -16.41 -7.25
C SER A 5 -32.00 -15.30 -8.25
N THR A 6 -32.28 -14.05 -7.90
CA THR A 6 -31.77 -12.89 -8.63
C THR A 6 -30.26 -13.07 -8.84
N PRO A 7 -29.74 -12.99 -10.08
CA PRO A 7 -28.32 -13.16 -10.34
C PRO A 7 -27.54 -12.12 -9.51
N LYS A 8 -26.54 -12.59 -8.74
CA LYS A 8 -25.65 -11.71 -7.98
C LYS A 8 -25.08 -10.67 -8.95
N ARG A 9 -25.24 -9.38 -8.63
CA ARG A 9 -24.64 -8.28 -9.40
C ARG A 9 -23.14 -8.49 -9.49
N ARG A 10 -22.62 -8.60 -10.71
CA ARG A 10 -21.18 -8.66 -10.98
C ARG A 10 -20.59 -7.27 -10.77
N LEU A 11 -19.79 -7.09 -9.72
CA LEU A 11 -19.10 -5.81 -9.49
C LEU A 11 -17.98 -5.63 -10.50
N ARG A 12 -17.80 -4.39 -10.96
CA ARG A 12 -16.67 -3.97 -11.80
C ARG A 12 -15.64 -3.32 -10.89
N VAL A 13 -14.45 -3.91 -10.83
CA VAL A 13 -13.38 -3.52 -9.92
C VAL A 13 -12.17 -3.05 -10.71
N LEU A 14 -11.67 -1.87 -10.34
CA LEU A 14 -10.34 -1.44 -10.73
C LEU A 14 -9.35 -1.92 -9.67
N LEU A 15 -8.39 -2.75 -10.07
CA LEU A 15 -7.28 -3.19 -9.24
C LEU A 15 -6.01 -2.43 -9.64
N THR A 16 -5.31 -1.89 -8.65
CA THR A 16 -4.02 -1.20 -8.81
C THR A 16 -3.08 -1.57 -7.67
N ASN A 17 -1.82 -1.16 -7.68
CA ASN A 17 -0.87 -1.31 -6.58
C ASN A 17 0.31 -0.35 -6.76
N ASP A 18 1.31 -0.46 -5.89
CA ASP A 18 2.60 0.23 -5.97
C ASP A 18 3.80 -0.68 -6.21
N ASP A 19 3.64 -2.00 -6.19
CA ASP A 19 4.70 -2.95 -6.52
C ASP A 19 4.85 -3.17 -8.04
N GLY A 20 3.84 -2.80 -8.84
CA GLY A 20 3.80 -3.04 -10.28
C GLY A 20 3.30 -4.44 -10.64
N ARG A 21 3.67 -4.95 -11.82
CA ARG A 21 3.33 -6.33 -12.23
C ARG A 21 4.22 -7.40 -11.56
N PRO A 22 3.78 -8.67 -11.49
CA PRO A 22 4.68 -9.76 -11.12
C PRO A 22 5.90 -9.80 -12.06
N SER A 23 7.09 -9.95 -11.47
CA SER A 23 8.35 -9.95 -12.21
C SER A 23 9.26 -11.07 -11.71
N PRO A 24 9.66 -12.01 -12.59
CA PRO A 24 10.55 -13.10 -12.18
C PRO A 24 11.98 -12.62 -11.92
N LYS A 25 12.35 -11.43 -12.42
CA LYS A 25 13.69 -10.85 -12.26
C LYS A 25 13.91 -10.24 -10.88
N THR A 26 12.87 -9.61 -10.34
CA THR A 26 12.97 -8.81 -9.11
C THR A 26 12.27 -9.49 -7.93
N GLY A 27 11.38 -10.46 -8.18
CA GLY A 27 10.57 -11.10 -7.14
C GLY A 27 9.55 -10.14 -6.50
N HIS A 28 9.38 -8.95 -7.07
CA HIS A 28 8.43 -7.95 -6.60
C HIS A 28 7.02 -8.28 -7.08
N SER A 29 6.01 -7.81 -6.33
CA SER A 29 4.59 -7.96 -6.63
C SER A 29 4.05 -9.40 -6.73
N PRO A 30 4.41 -10.33 -5.80
CA PRO A 30 3.95 -11.72 -5.88
C PRO A 30 2.45 -11.91 -5.59
N PHE A 31 1.76 -10.88 -5.08
CA PHE A 31 0.43 -11.03 -4.48
C PHE A 31 -0.74 -10.51 -5.34
N ILE A 32 -0.49 -9.55 -6.23
CA ILE A 32 -1.57 -8.93 -7.01
C ILE A 32 -2.22 -9.90 -8.00
N TYR A 33 -1.43 -10.76 -8.66
CA TYR A 33 -1.97 -11.74 -9.61
C TYR A 33 -2.86 -12.80 -8.96
N PRO A 34 -2.43 -13.54 -7.91
CA PRO A 34 -3.30 -14.50 -7.24
C PRO A 34 -4.52 -13.84 -6.60
N PHE A 35 -4.41 -12.61 -6.09
CA PHE A 35 -5.57 -11.88 -5.60
C PHE A 35 -6.55 -11.49 -6.71
N ALA A 36 -6.06 -11.00 -7.86
CA ALA A 36 -6.91 -10.69 -9.01
C ALA A 36 -7.68 -11.92 -9.49
N ARG A 37 -7.02 -13.09 -9.57
CA ARG A 37 -7.65 -14.38 -9.84
C ARG A 37 -8.72 -14.70 -8.79
N GLY A 38 -8.41 -14.53 -7.51
CA GLY A 38 -9.37 -14.73 -6.40
C GLY A 38 -10.64 -13.90 -6.54
N LEU A 39 -10.54 -12.62 -6.91
CA LEU A 39 -11.71 -11.76 -7.15
C LEU A 39 -12.59 -12.28 -8.30
N VAL A 40 -11.98 -12.76 -9.39
CA VAL A 40 -12.71 -13.30 -10.54
C VAL A 40 -13.33 -14.66 -10.22
N GLU A 41 -12.55 -15.59 -9.67
CA GLU A 41 -12.96 -16.98 -9.46
C GLU A 41 -13.88 -17.17 -8.25
N GLN A 42 -13.59 -16.51 -7.13
CA GLN A 42 -14.34 -16.71 -5.88
C GLN A 42 -15.58 -15.80 -5.82
N LEU A 43 -15.49 -14.58 -6.35
CA LEU A 43 -16.58 -13.60 -6.27
C LEU A 43 -17.32 -13.40 -7.60
N GLY A 44 -16.77 -13.88 -8.72
CA GLY A 44 -17.38 -13.69 -10.04
C GLY A 44 -17.29 -12.25 -10.55
N TRP A 45 -16.40 -11.42 -9.99
CA TRP A 45 -16.31 -9.99 -10.31
C TRP A 45 -15.66 -9.76 -11.69
N ASP A 46 -15.88 -8.58 -12.25
CA ASP A 46 -15.19 -8.10 -13.45
C ASP A 46 -14.01 -7.22 -13.01
N VAL A 47 -12.79 -7.62 -13.32
CA VAL A 47 -11.57 -7.00 -12.78
C VAL A 47 -10.75 -6.43 -13.94
N ARG A 48 -10.40 -5.14 -13.84
CA ARG A 48 -9.38 -4.50 -14.69
C ARG A 48 -8.20 -4.12 -13.83
N VAL A 49 -7.00 -4.43 -14.32
CA VAL A 49 -5.76 -4.13 -13.60
C VAL A 49 -5.02 -3.00 -14.28
N VAL A 50 -4.76 -1.92 -13.55
CA VAL A 50 -3.96 -0.79 -14.03
C VAL A 50 -2.92 -0.45 -12.97
N VAL A 51 -1.65 -0.67 -13.27
CA VAL A 51 -0.55 -0.59 -12.29
C VAL A 51 0.65 0.17 -12.86
N PRO A 52 1.57 0.63 -12.00
CA PRO A 52 2.87 1.09 -12.44
C PRO A 52 3.63 0.02 -13.24
N ASP A 53 4.45 0.44 -14.20
CA ASP A 53 5.32 -0.46 -14.99
C ASP A 53 6.55 -0.98 -14.22
N SER A 54 6.80 -0.40 -13.04
CA SER A 54 7.95 -0.62 -12.18
C SER A 54 7.57 -0.35 -10.72
N GLN A 55 8.36 -0.86 -9.76
CA GLN A 55 8.09 -0.65 -8.33
C GLN A 55 8.13 0.84 -7.95
N LYS A 56 7.15 1.29 -7.17
CA LYS A 56 6.97 2.67 -6.67
C LYS A 56 6.69 2.73 -5.17
N SER A 57 7.48 2.04 -4.36
CA SER A 57 7.36 2.10 -2.89
C SER A 57 7.72 3.49 -2.34
N TRP A 58 7.13 3.86 -1.20
CA TRP A 58 7.47 5.09 -0.43
C TRP A 58 7.15 6.43 -1.11
N VAL A 59 6.20 6.43 -2.05
CA VAL A 59 5.78 7.62 -2.81
C VAL A 59 4.57 8.36 -2.23
N GLY A 60 3.91 7.80 -1.21
CA GLY A 60 2.67 8.33 -0.63
C GLY A 60 1.58 8.56 -1.68
N LYS A 61 0.85 9.68 -1.57
CA LYS A 61 -0.13 10.13 -2.57
C LYS A 61 0.43 11.21 -3.51
N SER A 62 1.41 10.85 -4.34
CA SER A 62 2.01 11.73 -5.36
C SER A 62 1.41 11.52 -6.75
N TYR A 63 1.28 12.60 -7.53
CA TYR A 63 0.99 12.53 -8.96
C TYR A 63 2.26 12.88 -9.74
N LEU A 64 2.48 12.21 -10.86
CA LEU A 64 3.49 12.63 -11.83
C LEU A 64 2.99 13.89 -12.56
N ILE A 65 3.61 15.04 -12.31
CA ILE A 65 3.28 16.33 -12.92
C ILE A 65 4.47 16.78 -13.77
N GLY A 66 4.22 17.18 -15.02
CA GLY A 66 5.24 17.72 -15.93
C GLY A 66 5.86 16.68 -16.89
N ASP A 67 5.77 15.40 -16.55
CA ASP A 67 6.23 14.31 -17.42
C ASP A 67 5.09 13.66 -18.21
N LYS A 68 5.43 13.07 -19.36
CA LYS A 68 4.49 12.30 -20.17
C LYS A 68 4.37 10.89 -19.59
N VAL A 69 3.15 10.46 -19.29
CA VAL A 69 2.85 9.07 -18.91
C VAL A 69 2.62 8.26 -20.19
N THR A 70 3.42 7.21 -20.39
CA THR A 70 3.19 6.21 -21.43
C THR A 70 2.87 4.85 -20.81
N GLY A 71 2.38 3.91 -21.62
CA GLY A 71 1.99 2.61 -21.10
C GLY A 71 2.05 1.48 -22.11
N GLN A 72 1.88 0.28 -21.59
CA GLN A 72 1.87 -0.98 -22.33
C GLN A 72 0.77 -1.89 -21.78
N TYR A 73 0.43 -2.90 -22.56
CA TYR A 73 -0.49 -3.96 -22.15
C TYR A 73 0.31 -5.17 -21.69
N TYR A 74 -0.16 -5.82 -20.64
CA TYR A 74 0.40 -7.06 -20.14
C TYR A 74 -0.70 -8.11 -20.00
N TYR A 75 -0.40 -9.31 -20.47
CA TYR A 75 -1.29 -10.46 -20.37
C TYR A 75 -0.57 -11.51 -19.52
N PRO A 76 -0.75 -11.51 -18.19
CA PRO A 76 -0.12 -12.48 -17.31
C PRO A 76 -0.62 -13.90 -17.59
N ALA A 77 0.29 -14.85 -17.41
CA ALA A 77 0.12 -16.28 -17.58
C ALA A 77 0.95 -17.02 -16.51
N GLY A 78 0.82 -18.35 -16.49
CA GLY A 78 1.45 -19.17 -15.46
C GLY A 78 0.74 -19.09 -14.11
N GLU A 79 1.32 -19.75 -13.12
CA GLU A 79 0.75 -19.91 -11.77
C GLU A 79 0.81 -18.60 -10.96
N ASP A 80 1.91 -17.87 -11.08
CA ASP A 80 2.19 -16.64 -10.32
C ASP A 80 2.05 -15.35 -11.14
N GLY A 81 1.69 -15.47 -12.42
CA GLY A 81 1.49 -14.32 -13.31
C GLY A 81 2.78 -13.64 -13.75
N THR A 82 3.94 -14.29 -13.54
CA THR A 82 5.25 -13.77 -13.98
C THR A 82 5.55 -14.08 -15.44
N GLU A 83 5.00 -15.19 -15.94
CA GLU A 83 4.95 -15.50 -17.35
C GLU A 83 3.91 -14.60 -18.02
N GLY A 84 4.10 -14.22 -19.28
CA GLY A 84 3.11 -13.39 -19.95
C GLY A 84 3.66 -12.61 -21.13
N GLU A 85 2.74 -11.96 -21.84
CA GLU A 85 3.03 -11.20 -23.04
C GLU A 85 2.95 -9.70 -22.76
N LEU A 86 4.01 -8.95 -23.09
CA LEU A 86 3.99 -7.50 -23.14
C LEU A 86 3.71 -7.02 -24.56
N ARG A 87 2.85 -6.01 -24.70
CA ARG A 87 2.50 -5.41 -25.99
C ARG A 87 2.35 -3.90 -25.89
N HIS A 88 2.64 -3.21 -26.99
CA HIS A 88 2.35 -1.77 -27.12
C HIS A 88 0.89 -1.47 -27.47
N LEU A 89 0.18 -2.43 -28.05
CA LEU A 89 -1.23 -2.30 -28.47
C LEU A 89 -2.06 -3.46 -27.88
N PRO A 90 -3.35 -3.21 -27.55
CA PRO A 90 -4.21 -4.25 -27.00
C PRO A 90 -4.53 -5.31 -28.06
N ARG A 91 -4.96 -6.47 -27.60
CA ARG A 91 -5.47 -7.56 -28.42
C ARG A 91 -6.69 -8.22 -27.76
N PRO A 92 -7.52 -8.97 -28.50
CA PRO A 92 -8.56 -9.79 -27.89
C PRO A 92 -7.99 -10.69 -26.80
N THR A 93 -8.66 -10.72 -25.64
CA THR A 93 -8.32 -11.62 -24.53
C THR A 93 -8.78 -13.04 -24.82
N LYS A 94 -7.98 -14.00 -24.40
CA LYS A 94 -8.34 -15.43 -24.39
C LYS A 94 -9.23 -15.73 -23.19
N GLU A 95 -9.93 -16.86 -23.23
CA GLU A 95 -10.73 -17.32 -22.09
C GLU A 95 -9.84 -17.48 -20.84
N GLY A 96 -10.27 -16.90 -19.72
CA GLY A 96 -9.52 -16.92 -18.46
C GLY A 96 -8.34 -15.94 -18.37
N GLU A 97 -8.05 -15.18 -19.43
CA GLU A 97 -6.97 -14.18 -19.44
C GLU A 97 -7.46 -12.82 -18.92
N MET A 98 -6.60 -12.09 -18.22
CA MET A 98 -6.85 -10.73 -17.78
C MET A 98 -5.93 -9.76 -18.52
N GLU A 99 -6.48 -8.76 -19.19
CA GLU A 99 -5.69 -7.67 -19.75
C GLU A 99 -5.32 -6.67 -18.67
N TRP A 100 -4.03 -6.37 -18.55
CA TRP A 100 -3.48 -5.38 -17.62
C TRP A 100 -2.93 -4.20 -18.41
N VAL A 101 -3.04 -3.00 -17.83
CA VAL A 101 -2.38 -1.80 -18.33
C VAL A 101 -1.27 -1.41 -17.38
N LEU A 102 -0.05 -1.28 -17.91
CA LEU A 102 1.13 -0.82 -17.19
C LEU A 102 1.40 0.63 -17.58
N LEU A 103 1.60 1.50 -16.60
CA LEU A 103 1.83 2.93 -16.84
C LEU A 103 3.14 3.39 -16.18
N GLN A 104 3.86 4.26 -16.88
CA GLN A 104 5.04 4.96 -16.37
C GLN A 104 4.62 6.11 -15.43
N GLY A 105 4.03 5.76 -14.29
CA GLY A 105 3.49 6.72 -13.34
C GLY A 105 3.57 6.25 -11.90
N THR A 106 3.15 7.13 -10.99
CA THR A 106 2.90 6.76 -9.59
C THR A 106 1.59 5.95 -9.51
N PRO A 107 1.37 5.21 -8.42
CA PRO A 107 0.12 4.46 -8.18
C PRO A 107 -1.13 5.35 -8.27
N ALA A 108 -1.07 6.57 -7.71
CA ALA A 108 -2.17 7.53 -7.80
C ALA A 108 -2.39 8.05 -9.23
N THR A 109 -1.31 8.26 -10.01
CA THR A 109 -1.42 8.56 -11.45
C THR A 109 -2.08 7.41 -12.21
N CYS A 110 -1.72 6.15 -11.93
CA CYS A 110 -2.34 4.99 -12.55
C CYS A 110 -3.85 4.90 -12.27
N ALA A 111 -4.24 5.04 -11.00
CA ALA A 111 -5.64 5.04 -10.59
C ALA A 111 -6.42 6.18 -11.27
N SER A 112 -5.86 7.40 -11.29
CA SER A 112 -6.49 8.55 -11.92
C SER A 112 -6.70 8.36 -13.42
N ILE A 113 -5.68 7.89 -14.14
CA ILE A 113 -5.75 7.64 -15.59
C ILE A 113 -6.77 6.55 -15.90
N ALA A 114 -6.81 5.48 -15.10
CA ALA A 114 -7.81 4.43 -15.25
C ALA A 114 -9.23 4.98 -15.10
N LEU A 115 -9.49 5.70 -14.01
CA LEU A 115 -10.83 6.20 -13.69
C LEU A 115 -11.34 7.29 -14.65
N ASN A 116 -10.44 8.11 -15.21
CA ASN A 116 -10.84 9.33 -15.91
C ASN A 116 -10.47 9.36 -17.40
N ASN A 117 -9.66 8.42 -17.90
CA ASN A 117 -9.13 8.48 -19.27
C ASN A 117 -9.19 7.16 -20.03
N LEU A 118 -8.85 6.03 -19.40
CA LEU A 118 -8.83 4.72 -20.08
C LEU A 118 -10.23 4.11 -20.18
N PHE A 119 -11.05 4.31 -19.14
CA PHE A 119 -12.41 3.80 -19.07
C PHE A 119 -13.38 4.96 -18.98
N LEU A 120 -14.66 4.69 -19.31
CA LEU A 120 -15.71 5.68 -19.15
C LEU A 120 -15.88 6.05 -17.67
N PRO A 121 -16.29 7.30 -17.34
CA PRO A 121 -16.68 7.64 -15.98
C PRO A 121 -17.68 6.62 -15.41
N GLU A 122 -17.56 6.30 -14.11
CA GLU A 122 -18.44 5.34 -13.42
C GLU A 122 -18.40 3.89 -13.98
N SER A 123 -17.33 3.55 -14.72
CA SER A 123 -17.08 2.17 -15.17
C SER A 123 -16.84 1.19 -14.01
N PHE A 124 -16.41 1.69 -12.84
CA PHE A 124 -16.02 0.87 -11.70
C PHE A 124 -16.93 1.14 -10.50
N ASP A 125 -17.31 0.06 -9.82
CA ASP A 125 -18.08 0.08 -8.58
C ASP A 125 -17.17 0.21 -7.34
N LEU A 126 -15.91 -0.20 -7.46
CA LEU A 126 -14.92 -0.23 -6.38
C LEU A 126 -13.50 -0.13 -6.96
N VAL A 127 -12.63 0.59 -6.27
CA VAL A 127 -11.18 0.56 -6.50
C VAL A 127 -10.51 -0.20 -5.36
N ILE A 128 -9.64 -1.14 -5.70
CA ILE A 128 -8.78 -1.82 -4.73
C ILE A 128 -7.34 -1.50 -5.10
N SER A 129 -6.58 -0.95 -4.15
CA SER A 129 -5.13 -0.82 -4.28
C SER A 129 -4.46 -1.89 -3.43
N GLY A 130 -3.67 -2.76 -4.06
CA GLY A 130 -2.98 -3.89 -3.42
C GLY A 130 -3.28 -5.24 -4.07
N PRO A 131 -2.94 -6.35 -3.39
CA PRO A 131 -2.29 -6.40 -2.10
C PRO A 131 -0.84 -5.92 -2.20
N ASN A 132 -0.44 -5.04 -1.29
CA ASN A 132 0.97 -4.63 -1.16
C ASN A 132 1.84 -5.79 -0.65
N PHE A 133 3.07 -5.88 -1.15
CA PHE A 133 4.13 -6.76 -0.62
C PHE A 133 4.72 -6.20 0.68
N GLY A 134 3.94 -6.28 1.76
CA GLY A 134 4.27 -5.74 3.07
C GLY A 134 3.07 -5.05 3.72
N ARG A 135 3.18 -4.74 5.01
CA ARG A 135 2.12 -4.06 5.78
C ARG A 135 2.22 -2.54 5.69
N ASN A 136 1.08 -1.87 5.71
CA ASN A 136 0.94 -0.41 5.76
C ASN A 136 0.25 0.04 7.06
N THR A 137 0.56 -0.63 8.17
CA THR A 137 0.04 -0.29 9.51
C THR A 137 0.77 0.90 10.10
N SER A 138 0.09 1.69 10.94
CA SER A 138 0.59 2.88 11.62
C SER A 138 0.84 4.09 10.70
N THR A 139 0.83 5.29 11.29
CA THR A 139 0.89 6.57 10.57
C THR A 139 2.11 6.68 9.67
N ALA A 140 3.29 6.30 10.16
CA ALA A 140 4.54 6.45 9.43
C ALA A 140 4.56 5.65 8.11
N PHE A 141 4.09 4.39 8.13
CA PHE A 141 4.04 3.57 6.92
C PHE A 141 2.84 3.93 6.04
N ALA A 142 1.67 4.16 6.63
CA ALA A 142 0.47 4.51 5.87
C ALA A 142 0.64 5.81 5.07
N MET A 143 1.31 6.83 5.64
CA MET A 143 1.54 8.11 4.95
C MET A 143 2.60 8.01 3.84
N SER A 144 3.53 7.07 3.93
CA SER A 144 4.52 6.81 2.88
C SER A 144 4.03 5.81 1.82
N SER A 145 2.93 5.11 2.08
CA SER A 145 2.42 4.02 1.22
C SER A 145 1.88 4.52 -0.11
N GLY A 146 2.40 3.97 -1.21
CA GLY A 146 1.81 4.16 -2.54
C GLY A 146 0.46 3.46 -2.68
N THR A 147 0.29 2.30 -2.03
CA THR A 147 -0.97 1.56 -1.95
C THR A 147 -2.10 2.40 -1.32
N VAL A 148 -1.86 2.96 -0.13
CA VAL A 148 -2.83 3.83 0.55
C VAL A 148 -3.05 5.11 -0.26
N GLY A 149 -1.97 5.66 -0.83
CA GLY A 149 -2.04 6.83 -1.70
C GLY A 149 -2.95 6.63 -2.93
N ALA A 150 -2.84 5.51 -3.65
CA ALA A 150 -3.69 5.22 -4.79
C ALA A 150 -5.17 5.08 -4.39
N ALA A 151 -5.45 4.43 -3.26
CA ALA A 151 -6.82 4.33 -2.73
C ALA A 151 -7.39 5.70 -2.34
N MET A 152 -6.60 6.55 -1.68
CA MET A 152 -7.02 7.93 -1.37
C MET A 152 -7.24 8.78 -2.62
N ALA A 153 -6.40 8.62 -3.65
CA ALA A 153 -6.55 9.31 -4.93
C ALA A 153 -7.84 8.89 -5.65
N ALA A 154 -8.18 7.61 -5.64
CA ALA A 154 -9.45 7.09 -6.16
C ALA A 154 -10.65 7.65 -5.39
N ALA A 155 -10.54 7.69 -4.05
CA ALA A 155 -11.59 8.26 -3.20
C ALA A 155 -11.85 9.74 -3.46
N LEU A 156 -10.78 10.53 -3.59
CA LEU A 156 -10.87 11.94 -3.99
C LEU A 156 -11.40 12.14 -5.42
N SER A 157 -11.31 11.11 -6.27
CA SER A 157 -11.92 11.08 -7.61
C SER A 157 -13.36 10.56 -7.61
N GLY A 158 -13.99 10.42 -6.43
CA GLY A 158 -15.39 10.02 -6.29
C GLY A 158 -15.65 8.51 -6.23
N SER A 159 -14.61 7.67 -6.24
CA SER A 159 -14.75 6.22 -6.17
C SER A 159 -14.74 5.69 -4.72
N HIS A 160 -15.42 4.59 -4.46
CA HIS A 160 -15.19 3.82 -3.23
C HIS A 160 -13.85 3.08 -3.32
N ALA A 161 -13.07 3.08 -2.24
CA ALA A 161 -11.72 2.52 -2.29
C ALA A 161 -11.35 1.65 -1.08
N ILE A 162 -10.53 0.63 -1.33
CA ILE A 162 -9.91 -0.21 -0.31
C ILE A 162 -8.40 -0.26 -0.59
N ALA A 163 -7.59 0.03 0.43
CA ALA A 163 -6.16 -0.23 0.40
C ALA A 163 -5.89 -1.56 1.10
N LEU A 164 -5.38 -2.56 0.38
CA LEU A 164 -5.13 -3.90 0.86
C LEU A 164 -3.63 -4.16 0.96
N SER A 165 -3.18 -4.72 2.06
CA SER A 165 -1.76 -4.98 2.31
C SER A 165 -1.57 -6.34 2.97
N TRP A 166 -0.65 -7.16 2.45
CA TRP A 166 -0.32 -8.44 3.06
C TRP A 166 1.00 -8.31 3.80
N GLY A 167 0.91 -8.36 5.13
CA GLY A 167 2.03 -8.17 6.02
C GLY A 167 2.93 -9.39 6.06
N LEU A 168 4.18 -9.22 5.62
CA LEU A 168 5.24 -10.20 5.84
C LEU A 168 5.67 -10.17 7.31
N MET A 169 5.44 -11.27 8.01
CA MET A 169 5.74 -11.37 9.43
C MET A 169 7.10 -12.03 9.67
N GLU A 170 7.76 -11.66 10.77
CA GLU A 170 9.06 -12.23 11.14
C GLU A 170 8.94 -13.75 11.39
N GLY A 171 9.92 -14.52 10.93
CA GLY A 171 9.88 -15.99 11.00
C GLY A 171 9.10 -16.69 9.88
N TYR A 172 8.42 -15.94 9.00
CA TYR A 172 7.62 -16.49 7.89
C TYR A 172 7.95 -15.84 6.55
N LYS A 173 9.24 -15.59 6.29
CA LYS A 173 9.75 -15.02 5.03
C LYS A 173 10.66 -16.03 4.32
N PRO A 174 10.35 -16.41 3.07
CA PRO A 174 9.09 -16.15 2.35
C PRO A 174 7.89 -16.85 3.02
N PRO A 175 6.66 -16.34 2.84
CA PRO A 175 5.47 -16.98 3.39
C PRO A 175 5.20 -18.32 2.67
N PRO A 176 4.80 -19.38 3.39
CA PRO A 176 4.30 -20.61 2.77
C PRO A 176 3.11 -20.36 1.85
N GLN A 177 2.95 -21.19 0.81
CA GLN A 177 1.85 -21.07 -0.16
C GLN A 177 0.46 -21.13 0.51
N GLU A 178 0.31 -21.97 1.54
CA GLU A 178 -0.93 -22.06 2.32
C GLU A 178 -1.35 -20.71 2.96
N PHE A 179 -0.39 -19.85 3.31
CA PHE A 179 -0.69 -18.52 3.86
C PHE A 179 -1.16 -17.57 2.77
N VAL A 180 -0.56 -17.67 1.57
CA VAL A 180 -0.98 -16.89 0.40
C VAL A 180 -2.41 -17.27 -0.01
N ASP A 181 -2.71 -18.57 -0.09
CA ASP A 181 -4.05 -19.07 -0.44
C ASP A 181 -5.10 -18.63 0.59
N ALA A 182 -4.76 -18.72 1.88
CA ALA A 182 -5.61 -18.23 2.96
C ALA A 182 -5.82 -16.71 2.88
N ALA A 183 -4.77 -15.94 2.57
CA ALA A 183 -4.84 -14.49 2.41
C ALA A 183 -5.70 -14.09 1.20
N VAL A 184 -5.64 -14.81 0.07
CA VAL A 184 -6.54 -14.58 -1.09
C VAL A 184 -8.00 -14.75 -0.65
N LYS A 185 -8.33 -15.89 -0.03
CA LYS A 185 -9.69 -16.22 0.41
C LYS A 185 -10.21 -15.19 1.42
N LEU A 186 -9.42 -14.89 2.44
CA LEU A 186 -9.79 -13.97 3.51
C LEU A 186 -9.94 -12.54 2.98
N SER A 187 -9.04 -12.10 2.09
CA SER A 187 -9.11 -10.78 1.47
C SER A 187 -10.37 -10.64 0.61
N CYS A 188 -10.73 -11.65 -0.19
CA CYS A 188 -11.98 -11.64 -0.97
C CYS A 188 -13.21 -11.51 -0.06
N GLN A 189 -13.25 -12.27 1.03
CA GLN A 189 -14.35 -12.21 2.00
C GLN A 189 -14.45 -10.85 2.69
N VAL A 190 -13.32 -10.30 3.14
CA VAL A 190 -13.26 -8.98 3.79
C VAL A 190 -13.69 -7.87 2.82
N VAL A 191 -13.14 -7.85 1.60
CA VAL A 191 -13.49 -6.86 0.57
C VAL A 191 -14.98 -6.93 0.21
N GLU A 192 -15.53 -8.13 -0.01
CA GLU A 192 -16.97 -8.30 -0.28
C GLU A 192 -17.81 -7.81 0.91
N ARG A 193 -17.38 -8.10 2.15
CA ARG A 193 -18.08 -7.67 3.37
C ARG A 193 -18.05 -6.16 3.55
N LEU A 194 -16.91 -5.51 3.35
CA LEU A 194 -16.75 -4.06 3.47
C LEU A 194 -17.57 -3.34 2.40
N TYR A 195 -17.55 -3.83 1.17
CA TYR A 195 -18.38 -3.28 0.10
C TYR A 195 -19.88 -3.35 0.44
N LYS A 196 -20.35 -4.49 0.96
CA LYS A 196 -21.75 -4.66 1.40
C LYS A 196 -22.12 -3.83 2.61
N LEU A 197 -21.18 -3.60 3.53
CA LEU A 197 -21.39 -2.74 4.70
C LEU A 197 -21.57 -1.28 4.28
N GLY A 198 -20.86 -0.87 3.21
CA GLY A 198 -20.96 0.45 2.62
C GLY A 198 -19.95 1.44 3.20
N PHE A 199 -20.02 2.67 2.70
CA PHE A 199 -19.05 3.73 2.97
C PHE A 199 -19.66 4.89 3.77
N GLY A 200 -20.97 4.87 4.02
CA GLY A 200 -21.67 5.93 4.75
C GLY A 200 -21.80 7.23 3.94
N GLU A 201 -22.27 8.28 4.63
CA GLU A 201 -22.53 9.61 4.07
C GLU A 201 -22.06 10.71 5.05
N GLY A 202 -21.97 11.96 4.57
CA GLY A 202 -21.61 13.12 5.37
C GLY A 202 -20.15 13.12 5.86
N ASP A 203 -19.89 13.85 6.95
CA ASP A 203 -18.53 14.03 7.50
C ASP A 203 -17.94 12.77 8.13
N SER A 204 -18.77 11.78 8.46
CA SER A 204 -18.35 10.47 8.96
C SER A 204 -18.18 9.42 7.87
N LYS A 205 -18.35 9.79 6.59
CA LYS A 205 -18.17 8.88 5.45
C LYS A 205 -16.76 8.29 5.48
N VAL A 206 -16.67 6.99 5.24
CA VAL A 206 -15.43 6.29 4.97
C VAL A 206 -15.06 6.54 3.51
N ASP A 207 -13.86 7.09 3.28
CA ASP A 207 -13.35 7.27 1.92
C ASP A 207 -12.54 6.05 1.49
N VAL A 208 -11.75 5.50 2.43
CA VAL A 208 -10.91 4.32 2.21
C VAL A 208 -11.01 3.38 3.42
N TYR A 209 -11.15 2.08 3.18
CA TYR A 209 -10.79 1.08 4.20
C TYR A 209 -9.33 0.65 4.00
N SER A 210 -8.48 0.85 5.01
CA SER A 210 -7.13 0.28 5.04
C SER A 210 -7.16 -1.09 5.71
N VAL A 211 -6.85 -2.12 4.94
CA VAL A 211 -6.91 -3.54 5.34
C VAL A 211 -5.51 -4.12 5.35
N ASN A 212 -5.07 -4.64 6.49
CA ASN A 212 -3.78 -5.35 6.61
C ASN A 212 -4.03 -6.80 7.05
N VAL A 213 -3.60 -7.75 6.22
CA VAL A 213 -3.69 -9.19 6.49
C VAL A 213 -2.33 -9.71 6.94
N PRO A 214 -2.16 -10.24 8.15
CA PRO A 214 -0.91 -10.86 8.57
C PRO A 214 -0.73 -12.22 7.88
N LEU A 215 0.39 -12.44 7.20
CA LEU A 215 0.74 -13.77 6.69
C LEU A 215 1.32 -14.62 7.83
N LEU A 216 0.43 -15.22 8.61
CA LEU A 216 0.71 -16.03 9.81
C LEU A 216 -0.14 -17.31 9.84
N PRO A 217 0.20 -18.31 10.69
CA PRO A 217 -0.62 -19.51 10.87
C PRO A 217 -2.09 -19.20 11.25
N ASP A 218 -2.33 -18.12 11.97
CA ASP A 218 -3.66 -17.78 12.50
C ASP A 218 -4.67 -17.47 11.39
N ILE A 219 -4.25 -16.90 10.26
CA ILE A 219 -5.15 -16.66 9.12
C ILE A 219 -5.60 -17.95 8.44
N VAL A 220 -4.90 -19.07 8.67
CA VAL A 220 -5.27 -20.40 8.20
C VAL A 220 -6.19 -21.09 9.21
N SER A 221 -5.80 -21.07 10.49
CA SER A 221 -6.42 -21.90 11.53
C SER A 221 -7.64 -21.27 12.20
N SER A 222 -7.61 -19.96 12.45
CA SER A 222 -8.65 -19.23 13.18
C SER A 222 -8.63 -17.73 12.81
N PRO A 223 -9.00 -17.38 11.55
CA PRO A 223 -8.89 -16.02 11.07
C PRO A 223 -9.82 -15.08 11.86
N GLU A 224 -9.23 -14.01 12.41
CA GLU A 224 -9.95 -12.95 13.10
C GLU A 224 -9.82 -11.63 12.30
N VAL A 225 -10.91 -10.86 12.24
CA VAL A 225 -10.93 -9.52 11.63
C VAL A 225 -11.33 -8.50 12.69
N ARG A 226 -10.49 -7.49 12.91
CA ARG A 226 -10.70 -6.44 13.92
C ARG A 226 -10.85 -5.07 13.28
N TRP A 227 -11.84 -4.32 13.75
CA TRP A 227 -11.91 -2.88 13.50
C TRP A 227 -10.83 -2.18 14.31
N THR A 228 -10.09 -1.28 13.67
CA THR A 228 -8.91 -0.67 14.27
C THR A 228 -8.82 0.83 14.04
N THR A 229 -8.09 1.52 14.92
CA THR A 229 -7.53 2.85 14.67
C THR A 229 -6.09 2.73 14.20
N MET A 230 -5.58 3.76 13.52
CA MET A 230 -4.18 3.79 13.10
C MET A 230 -3.25 4.09 14.29
N ALA A 231 -2.25 3.24 14.54
CA ALA A 231 -1.23 3.50 15.55
C ALA A 231 -0.39 4.73 15.17
N ARG A 232 -0.12 5.63 16.13
CA ARG A 232 0.75 6.79 15.90
C ARG A 232 2.21 6.38 16.05
N THR A 233 2.98 6.57 14.98
CA THR A 233 4.41 6.24 14.92
C THR A 233 5.19 7.35 14.22
N SER A 234 6.48 7.44 14.54
CA SER A 234 7.45 8.35 13.92
C SER A 234 8.74 7.58 13.61
N TYR A 235 9.49 8.04 12.60
CA TYR A 235 10.82 7.53 12.28
C TYR A 235 11.87 8.63 12.42
N GLY A 236 13.11 8.23 12.67
CA GLY A 236 14.27 9.11 12.65
C GLY A 236 14.88 9.19 11.25
N ARG A 237 16.15 8.81 11.15
CA ARG A 237 16.93 8.92 9.92
C ARG A 237 16.50 7.90 8.85
N LEU A 238 16.15 8.40 7.66
CA LEU A 238 15.82 7.56 6.49
C LEU A 238 16.98 7.40 5.50
N PHE A 239 17.94 8.33 5.48
CA PHE A 239 19.06 8.35 4.55
C PHE A 239 20.40 8.37 5.28
N LYS A 240 21.41 7.67 4.75
CA LYS A 240 22.79 7.73 5.24
C LYS A 240 23.66 8.46 4.22
N SER A 241 24.61 9.28 4.69
CA SER A 241 25.63 9.85 3.81
C SER A 241 26.64 8.77 3.41
N THR A 242 27.12 8.83 2.17
CA THR A 242 28.15 7.91 1.66
C THR A 242 29.31 8.69 1.03
N PRO A 243 30.57 8.26 1.23
CA PRO A 243 31.74 8.99 0.72
C PRO A 243 31.94 8.88 -0.81
N HIS A 244 31.29 7.92 -1.50
CA HIS A 244 31.41 7.76 -2.96
C HIS A 244 30.11 7.25 -3.64
N PRO A 245 29.80 7.72 -4.86
CA PRO A 245 28.62 7.27 -5.62
C PRO A 245 28.74 5.85 -6.21
N GLU A 246 29.95 5.31 -6.37
CA GLU A 246 30.18 4.01 -7.04
C GLU A 246 30.06 2.78 -6.13
N SER A 247 29.97 2.95 -4.80
CA SER A 247 29.96 1.83 -3.84
C SER A 247 28.57 1.31 -3.46
N ALA A 248 27.50 1.99 -3.86
CA ALA A 248 26.13 1.60 -3.54
C ALA A 248 25.43 1.07 -4.79
N ALA A 249 25.51 -0.25 -5.00
CA ALA A 249 24.53 -0.91 -5.85
C ALA A 249 23.14 -0.65 -5.24
N SER A 250 22.26 -0.01 -6.00
CA SER A 250 20.85 0.07 -5.69
C SER A 250 20.23 -1.31 -5.96
N GLU A 251 20.34 -2.22 -4.99
CA GLU A 251 19.50 -3.41 -5.01
C GLU A 251 18.04 -2.91 -4.88
N GLU A 252 17.23 -3.14 -5.91
CA GLU A 252 15.77 -3.06 -5.82
C GLU A 252 15.31 -4.13 -4.82
N LYS A 253 15.42 -3.84 -3.52
CA LYS A 253 14.70 -4.55 -2.47
C LYS A 253 13.37 -3.81 -2.30
N GLY A 254 12.28 -4.54 -2.04
CA GLY A 254 10.94 -3.96 -1.84
C GLY A 254 10.93 -2.82 -0.82
N GLY A 255 9.82 -2.10 -0.68
CA GLY A 255 9.70 -1.06 0.34
C GLY A 255 10.10 -1.59 1.73
N PRO A 256 10.61 -0.78 2.68
CA PRO A 256 11.12 -1.23 3.99
C PRO A 256 10.12 -2.00 4.87
N ALA A 257 8.83 -2.03 4.53
CA ALA A 257 7.84 -2.92 5.13
C ALA A 257 7.93 -4.38 4.65
N ALA A 258 8.64 -4.66 3.56
CA ALA A 258 9.00 -5.99 3.08
C ALA A 258 10.16 -6.64 3.90
N VAL A 259 10.72 -5.87 4.83
CA VAL A 259 11.80 -6.18 5.78
C VAL A 259 13.17 -6.39 5.13
N ALA A 260 14.09 -5.50 5.49
CA ALA A 260 15.52 -5.62 5.22
C ALA A 260 16.17 -6.57 6.24
N GLU A 261 17.19 -7.30 5.80
CA GLU A 261 18.04 -8.13 6.68
C GLU A 261 18.67 -7.31 7.82
N PRO A 262 18.83 -7.88 9.02
CA PRO A 262 19.46 -7.18 10.13
C PRO A 262 20.95 -7.00 9.85
N LYS A 263 21.39 -5.76 9.63
CA LYS A 263 22.80 -5.39 9.78
C LYS A 263 23.04 -4.90 11.20
N GLN A 264 23.91 -5.58 11.93
CA GLN A 264 24.51 -5.05 13.15
C GLN A 264 25.35 -3.82 12.78
N GLU A 265 24.99 -2.64 13.28
CA GLU A 265 25.87 -1.49 13.30
C GLU A 265 25.79 -0.82 14.67
N ASN A 266 26.98 -0.50 15.20
CA ASN A 266 27.20 0.10 16.51
C ASN A 266 26.45 1.43 16.62
N GLY A 267 25.50 1.49 17.57
CA GLY A 267 24.79 2.71 17.92
C GLY A 267 25.74 3.72 18.55
N ALA A 268 26.19 4.69 17.77
CA ALA A 268 26.59 5.98 18.30
C ALA A 268 25.32 6.83 18.43
N THR A 269 24.76 6.87 19.64
CA THR A 269 23.74 7.87 20.00
C THR A 269 24.45 9.20 20.19
N ASP A 270 24.37 10.05 19.17
CA ASP A 270 24.82 11.44 19.27
C ASP A 270 23.69 12.24 19.95
N GLN A 271 23.75 12.31 21.28
CA GLN A 271 22.92 13.22 22.07
C GLN A 271 23.62 14.57 22.11
N GLY A 272 23.45 15.38 21.05
CA GLY A 272 23.87 16.77 21.05
C GLY A 272 22.92 17.62 21.88
N GLU A 273 23.40 18.12 23.02
CA GLU A 273 22.73 19.14 23.82
C GLU A 273 22.45 20.39 22.98
N GLY A 274 21.27 20.97 23.19
CA GLY A 274 20.78 22.12 22.42
C GLY A 274 21.69 23.34 22.51
N SER A 275 22.52 23.54 21.50
CA SER A 275 22.95 24.85 20.95
C SER A 275 23.81 24.66 19.70
N GLU A 276 23.60 23.60 18.92
CA GLU A 276 24.40 23.37 17.72
C GLU A 276 23.81 24.17 16.54
N SER A 277 24.64 25.10 16.06
CA SER A 277 24.38 26.01 14.95
C SER A 277 23.76 25.31 13.73
N LEU A 278 22.97 26.03 12.93
CA LEU A 278 22.45 25.61 11.62
C LEU A 278 23.57 25.41 10.55
N MET A 279 24.79 25.06 10.98
CA MET A 279 25.94 24.85 10.13
C MET A 279 25.89 23.45 9.51
N VAL A 280 26.23 23.41 8.22
CA VAL A 280 26.48 22.17 7.51
C VAL A 280 27.71 21.49 8.12
N ARG A 281 27.63 20.18 8.37
CA ARG A 281 28.74 19.39 8.91
C ARG A 281 30.02 19.56 8.08
N ASP A 282 31.16 19.63 8.76
CA ASP A 282 32.49 19.85 8.16
C ASP A 282 32.82 18.93 6.98
N GLU A 283 32.34 17.68 7.03
CA GLU A 283 32.51 16.67 5.97
C GLU A 283 31.90 17.11 4.62
N HIS A 284 30.75 17.78 4.64
CA HIS A 284 30.05 18.22 3.42
C HIS A 284 30.61 19.52 2.81
N TRP A 285 31.56 20.18 3.48
CA TRP A 285 32.35 21.26 2.88
C TRP A 285 33.50 20.75 2.02
N LYS A 286 33.90 19.49 2.22
CA LYS A 286 35.07 18.88 1.57
C LYS A 286 34.71 17.81 0.56
N GLU A 287 33.52 17.22 0.67
CA GLU A 287 33.05 16.13 -0.19
C GLU A 287 31.72 16.48 -0.86
N ARG A 288 31.43 15.81 -1.99
CA ARG A 288 30.14 15.95 -2.68
C ARG A 288 29.02 15.33 -1.84
N LEU A 289 27.84 15.94 -1.92
CA LEU A 289 26.64 15.41 -1.26
C LEU A 289 26.19 14.10 -1.92
N HIS A 290 26.34 13.01 -1.18
CA HIS A 290 25.88 11.68 -1.57
C HIS A 290 25.13 11.04 -0.41
N PHE A 291 23.93 10.54 -0.71
CA PHE A 291 23.04 9.91 0.25
C PHE A 291 22.38 8.69 -0.36
N VAL A 292 22.20 7.65 0.45
CA VAL A 292 21.48 6.44 0.08
C VAL A 292 20.31 6.23 1.03
N PHE A 293 19.20 5.71 0.51
CA PHE A 293 18.07 5.33 1.35
C PHE A 293 18.46 4.11 2.19
N ALA A 294 18.57 4.31 3.50
CA ALA A 294 19.05 3.32 4.47
C ALA A 294 18.40 3.61 5.83
N PRO A 295 17.09 3.37 5.96
CA PRO A 295 16.32 3.83 7.09
C PRO A 295 16.52 2.94 8.32
N ASP A 296 16.56 3.52 9.50
CA ASP A 296 16.51 2.78 10.76
C ASP A 296 15.07 2.63 11.23
N LEU A 297 14.45 1.49 10.91
CA LEU A 297 13.03 1.20 11.16
C LEU A 297 12.82 -0.07 11.99
N SER A 298 13.88 -0.63 12.57
CA SER A 298 13.85 -1.90 13.31
C SER A 298 12.73 -1.94 14.36
N ALA A 299 12.62 -0.90 15.19
CA ALA A 299 11.59 -0.78 16.22
C ALA A 299 10.16 -0.56 15.66
N LEU A 300 10.02 -0.03 14.44
CA LEU A 300 8.72 0.12 13.78
C LEU A 300 8.25 -1.20 13.15
N VAL A 301 9.19 -1.95 12.56
CA VAL A 301 8.94 -3.22 11.87
C VAL A 301 8.74 -4.37 12.86
N ASN A 302 9.55 -4.46 13.92
CA ASN A 302 9.48 -5.52 14.92
C ASN A 302 9.37 -4.92 16.33
N PRO A 303 8.21 -4.33 16.68
CA PRO A 303 7.96 -3.79 18.01
C PRO A 303 7.86 -4.91 19.06
N LYS A 304 8.09 -4.58 20.34
CA LYS A 304 7.70 -5.48 21.44
C LYS A 304 6.18 -5.45 21.61
N MET A 305 5.59 -6.59 21.97
CA MET A 305 4.13 -6.67 22.18
C MET A 305 3.65 -5.71 23.26
N ASP A 306 4.40 -5.55 24.35
CA ASP A 306 4.04 -4.66 25.46
C ASP A 306 4.00 -3.17 25.07
N ASP A 307 4.63 -2.79 23.96
CA ASP A 307 4.62 -1.42 23.43
C ASP A 307 3.41 -1.15 22.52
N LEU A 308 2.59 -2.17 22.23
CA LEU A 308 1.45 -2.06 21.33
C LEU A 308 0.18 -1.71 22.07
N VAL A 309 -0.55 -0.73 21.53
CA VAL A 309 -1.83 -0.28 22.09
C VAL A 309 -2.96 -1.11 21.48
N GLU A 310 -3.72 -1.80 22.32
CA GLU A 310 -4.90 -2.57 21.92
C GLU A 310 -5.90 -1.70 21.13
N GLY A 311 -6.57 -2.30 20.13
CA GLY A 311 -7.47 -1.59 19.22
C GLY A 311 -6.77 -0.85 18.07
N THR A 312 -5.44 -0.79 18.04
CA THR A 312 -4.71 -0.26 16.90
C THR A 312 -4.43 -1.31 15.82
N ASP A 313 -4.25 -0.85 14.58
CA ASP A 313 -3.87 -1.67 13.43
C ASP A 313 -2.55 -2.41 13.65
N LYS A 314 -1.57 -1.73 14.26
CA LYS A 314 -0.27 -2.29 14.63
C LYS A 314 -0.42 -3.39 15.68
N HIS A 315 -1.29 -3.23 16.68
CA HIS A 315 -1.59 -4.29 17.64
C HIS A 315 -2.27 -5.49 16.97
N ALA A 316 -3.33 -5.24 16.20
CA ALA A 316 -4.10 -6.31 15.55
C ALA A 316 -3.23 -7.24 14.68
N ILE A 317 -2.40 -6.67 13.81
CA ILE A 317 -1.56 -7.47 12.91
C ILE A 317 -0.52 -8.31 13.66
N HIS A 318 0.04 -7.77 14.74
CA HIS A 318 1.02 -8.47 15.56
C HIS A 318 0.37 -9.54 16.45
N SER A 319 -0.90 -9.37 16.82
CA SER A 319 -1.71 -10.41 17.47
C SER A 319 -2.30 -11.46 16.51
N GLY A 320 -1.93 -11.48 15.23
CA GLY A 320 -2.41 -12.46 14.26
C GLY A 320 -3.76 -12.13 13.59
N ALA A 321 -4.36 -10.98 13.88
CA ALA A 321 -5.65 -10.57 13.33
C ALA A 321 -5.53 -9.67 12.09
N VAL A 322 -6.47 -9.79 11.15
CA VAL A 322 -6.64 -8.82 10.06
C VAL A 322 -7.11 -7.49 10.64
N SER A 323 -6.41 -6.40 10.33
CA SER A 323 -6.83 -5.05 10.74
C SER A 323 -7.69 -4.40 9.65
N VAL A 324 -8.79 -3.76 10.05
CA VAL A 324 -9.59 -2.90 9.17
C VAL A 324 -9.72 -1.52 9.80
N THR A 325 -9.07 -0.53 9.19
CA THR A 325 -9.10 0.86 9.63
C THR A 325 -9.89 1.71 8.62
N PRO A 326 -11.09 2.19 8.94
CA PRO A 326 -11.79 3.18 8.11
C PRO A 326 -11.07 4.53 8.21
N ILE A 327 -10.74 5.13 7.06
CA ILE A 327 -10.07 6.44 7.00
C ILE A 327 -10.76 7.37 6.00
N ARG A 328 -10.61 8.67 6.24
CA ARG A 328 -10.98 9.73 5.30
C ARG A 328 -9.79 10.08 4.41
N ALA A 329 -10.06 10.51 3.19
CA ALA A 329 -9.05 11.04 2.28
C ALA A 329 -8.78 12.53 2.60
N ALA A 330 -8.44 12.80 3.85
CA ALA A 330 -8.18 14.12 4.39
C ALA A 330 -7.06 14.04 5.42
N PHE A 331 -6.44 15.19 5.73
CA PHE A 331 -5.58 15.27 6.90
C PHE A 331 -6.43 15.32 8.16
N MET A 332 -5.90 14.76 9.24
CA MET A 332 -6.51 14.90 10.56
C MET A 332 -6.15 16.26 11.15
N GLU A 333 -7.14 17.08 11.49
CA GLU A 333 -6.91 18.34 12.18
C GLU A 333 -6.49 18.11 13.65
N ALA A 334 -5.53 18.90 14.13
CA ALA A 334 -5.16 18.95 15.54
C ALA A 334 -5.88 20.08 16.26
N SER A 335 -6.06 19.95 17.58
CA SER A 335 -6.54 21.05 18.41
C SER A 335 -5.53 22.22 18.39
N PRO A 336 -6.00 23.49 18.32
CA PRO A 336 -5.13 24.64 18.49
C PRO A 336 -4.36 24.57 19.83
N PRO A 337 -3.11 25.07 19.89
CA PRO A 337 -2.37 25.19 21.13
C PRO A 337 -3.12 26.00 22.20
N GLN A 338 -2.77 25.79 23.46
CA GLN A 338 -3.28 26.64 24.55
C GLN A 338 -2.94 28.11 24.29
N GLY A 339 -3.91 29.01 24.49
CA GLY A 339 -3.75 30.46 24.30
C GLY A 339 -4.32 31.02 22.98
N ILE A 340 -4.80 30.18 22.06
CA ILE A 340 -5.57 30.63 20.90
C ILE A 340 -7.04 30.85 21.36
N PRO A 341 -7.62 32.06 21.21
CA PRO A 341 -9.03 32.30 21.58
C PRO A 341 -9.99 31.37 20.83
N VAL A 342 -11.03 30.90 21.53
CA VAL A 342 -12.03 29.93 21.03
C VAL A 342 -12.87 30.51 19.88
N ASP A 343 -12.95 31.85 19.77
CA ASP A 343 -13.76 32.58 18.78
C ASP A 343 -13.12 32.59 17.36
N GLY A 344 -12.08 31.78 17.15
CA GLY A 344 -11.46 31.50 15.87
C GLY A 344 -10.01 31.99 15.76
N PRO A 345 -9.19 31.39 14.87
CA PRO A 345 -7.78 31.71 14.70
C PRO A 345 -7.61 33.00 13.88
N ARG A 346 -8.28 34.08 14.27
CA ARG A 346 -8.03 35.41 13.68
C ARG A 346 -6.95 36.08 14.50
N TRP A 347 -5.71 35.71 14.23
CA TRP A 347 -4.55 36.42 14.77
C TRP A 347 -4.23 37.56 13.82
N LYS A 348 -4.44 38.80 14.28
CA LYS A 348 -3.90 39.98 13.60
C LYS A 348 -2.45 40.13 14.08
N ILE A 349 -1.53 40.18 13.12
CA ILE A 349 -0.10 40.48 13.34
C ILE A 349 0.06 41.97 13.53
#